data_AF-A0AAN8WXC6-F1
#
_entry.id   AF-A0AAN8WXC6-F1
#
_cell.length_a   1.000
_cell.length_b   1.000
_cell.length_c   1.000
_cell.angle_alpha   90.00
_cell.angle_beta   90.00
_cell.angle_gamma   90.00
#
_symmetry.space_group_name_H-M   'P 1'
#
loop_
_entity.id
_entity.type
_entity.pdbx_description
1 polymer ?
#
loop_
_entity_poly.entity_id
_entity_poly.type
_entity_poly.pdbx_seq_one_letter_code
_entity_poly.pdbx_strand_id
1 'polypeptide(L)'
;DDYVEATQRLHQTVLSAHKVNPNLRFEVFIHKVDGLSDDIKIETQRDIHQRANDDLMDASMEQIHLSFYLTSIYDHSIFEAFSKVVQKLIPQLPTLENLLNIFISNSGIEKAFLFDVLSKIYIATDSSPVDMQSYELCCEMIDVVIDISDIYG
;
A
#
# COMPACT_ATOMS: atom_id res chain seq x y z
N ASP A 1 -5.60 -9.06 -23.44
CA ASP A 1 -4.28 -9.52 -23.89
C ASP A 1 -3.10 -8.80 -23.24
N ASP A 2 -3.12 -7.48 -23.06
CA ASP A 2 -1.93 -6.74 -22.62
C ASP A 2 -1.37 -7.10 -21.22
N TYR A 3 -2.20 -7.51 -20.26
CA TYR A 3 -1.71 -7.90 -18.93
C TYR A 3 -1.38 -9.39 -18.79
N VAL A 4 -1.72 -10.24 -19.78
CA VAL A 4 -1.49 -11.69 -19.69
C VAL A 4 0.00 -12.01 -19.70
N GLU A 5 0.75 -11.36 -20.59
CA GLU A 5 2.22 -11.46 -20.63
C GLU A 5 2.84 -10.92 -19.34
N ALA A 6 2.28 -9.84 -18.78
CA ALA A 6 2.76 -9.26 -17.53
C ALA A 6 2.57 -10.23 -16.35
N THR A 7 1.43 -10.92 -16.25
CA THR A 7 1.19 -11.95 -15.22
C THR A 7 2.16 -13.13 -15.37
N GLN A 8 2.45 -13.55 -16.59
CA GLN A 8 3.42 -14.63 -16.83
C GLN A 8 4.84 -14.23 -16.40
N ARG A 9 5.26 -12.99 -16.70
CA ARG A 9 6.56 -12.45 -16.25
C ARG A 9 6.60 -12.26 -14.73
N LEU A 10 5.50 -11.84 -14.13
CA LEU A 10 5.35 -11.74 -12.68
C LEU A 10 5.62 -13.10 -12.04
N HIS A 11 4.95 -14.16 -12.53
CA HIS A 11 5.14 -15.51 -12.03
C HIS A 11 6.60 -15.97 -12.10
N GLN A 12 7.27 -15.81 -13.25
CA GLN A 12 8.69 -16.16 -13.40
C GLN A 12 9.61 -15.40 -12.43
N THR A 13 9.31 -14.11 -12.21
CA THR A 13 10.09 -13.25 -11.30
C THR A 13 9.89 -13.66 -9.85
N VAL A 14 8.64 -13.91 -9.43
CA VAL A 14 8.30 -14.37 -8.08
C VAL A 14 8.96 -15.70 -7.78
N LEU A 15 8.87 -16.68 -8.68
CA LEU A 15 9.52 -17.98 -8.52
C LEU A 15 11.04 -17.86 -8.36
N SER A 16 11.68 -17.02 -9.18
CA SER A 16 13.13 -16.83 -9.15
C SER A 16 13.57 -16.14 -7.86
N ALA A 17 12.84 -15.11 -7.42
CA ALA A 17 13.11 -14.40 -6.18
C ALA A 17 12.87 -15.27 -4.94
N HIS A 18 11.80 -16.04 -4.90
CA HIS A 18 11.46 -16.90 -3.77
C HIS A 18 12.48 -18.04 -3.58
N LYS A 19 13.05 -18.57 -4.68
CA LYS A 19 14.16 -19.54 -4.62
C LYS A 19 15.40 -19.00 -3.91
N VAL A 20 15.65 -17.69 -4.00
CA VAL A 20 16.80 -17.04 -3.36
C VAL A 20 16.48 -16.65 -1.92
N ASN A 21 15.31 -16.07 -1.68
CA ASN A 21 14.87 -15.67 -0.36
C ASN A 21 13.38 -16.00 -0.12
N PRO A 22 13.07 -17.05 0.66
CA PRO A 22 11.70 -17.45 0.93
C PRO A 22 10.94 -16.47 1.84
N ASN A 23 11.64 -15.63 2.60
CA ASN A 23 11.05 -14.64 3.50
C ASN A 23 10.67 -13.31 2.81
N LEU A 24 10.84 -13.23 1.48
CA LEU A 24 10.55 -12.03 0.72
C LEU A 24 9.03 -11.84 0.60
N ARG A 25 8.57 -10.61 0.82
CA ARG A 25 7.17 -10.23 0.65
C ARG A 25 6.93 -9.72 -0.76
N PHE A 26 5.86 -10.19 -1.38
CA PHE A 26 5.51 -9.86 -2.74
C PHE A 26 4.25 -9.00 -2.76
N GLU A 27 4.40 -7.81 -3.32
CA GLU A 27 3.38 -6.78 -3.37
C GLU A 27 3.21 -6.39 -4.84
N VAL A 28 2.00 -6.54 -5.38
CA VAL A 28 1.68 -6.35 -6.80
C VAL A 28 0.83 -5.09 -6.93
N PHE A 29 1.33 -4.13 -7.70
CA PHE A 29 0.61 -2.90 -7.99
C PHE A 29 -0.06 -3.00 -9.37
N ILE A 30 -1.38 -3.03 -9.37
CA ILE A 30 -2.20 -2.85 -10.57
C ILE A 30 -2.27 -1.35 -10.81
N HIS A 31 -1.44 -0.89 -11.74
CA HIS A 31 -1.17 0.53 -11.93
C HIS A 31 -1.99 1.15 -13.08
N LYS A 32 -2.19 2.47 -13.03
CA LYS A 32 -2.97 3.28 -13.99
C LYS A 32 -4.47 2.93 -14.02
N VAL A 33 -5.08 2.86 -12.84
CA VAL A 33 -6.51 2.58 -12.70
C VAL A 33 -7.40 3.82 -12.86
N ASP A 34 -6.81 4.99 -13.10
CA ASP A 34 -7.45 6.31 -13.23
C ASP A 34 -8.48 6.40 -14.35
N GLY A 35 -8.25 5.70 -15.47
CA GLY A 35 -9.16 5.70 -16.62
C GLY A 35 -10.28 4.65 -16.58
N LEU A 36 -10.34 3.83 -15.52
CA LEU A 36 -11.26 2.69 -15.44
C LEU A 36 -12.45 3.02 -14.53
N SER A 37 -13.63 2.51 -14.88
CA SER A 37 -14.77 2.54 -13.95
C SER A 37 -14.55 1.58 -12.79
N ASP A 38 -15.20 1.81 -11.66
CA ASP A 38 -15.01 1.00 -10.45
C ASP A 38 -15.41 -0.48 -10.67
N ASP A 39 -16.44 -0.73 -11.48
CA ASP A 39 -16.81 -2.09 -11.88
C ASP A 39 -15.66 -2.81 -12.62
N ILE A 40 -15.02 -2.11 -13.57
CA ILE A 40 -13.89 -2.65 -14.33
C ILE A 40 -12.66 -2.83 -13.43
N LYS A 41 -12.42 -1.92 -12.47
CA LYS A 41 -11.33 -2.07 -11.50
C LYS A 41 -11.49 -3.34 -10.67
N ILE A 42 -12.69 -3.58 -10.15
CA ILE A 42 -13.00 -4.77 -9.34
C ILE A 42 -12.86 -6.05 -10.18
N GLU A 43 -13.38 -6.05 -11.40
CA GLU A 43 -13.29 -7.18 -12.31
C GLU A 43 -11.83 -7.49 -12.68
N THR A 44 -11.07 -6.46 -13.07
CA THR A 44 -9.65 -6.58 -13.44
C THR A 44 -8.81 -7.06 -12.25
N GLN A 45 -9.06 -6.51 -11.06
CA GLN A 45 -8.38 -6.95 -9.83
C GLN A 45 -8.66 -8.41 -9.55
N ARG A 46 -9.93 -8.83 -9.64
CA ARG A 46 -10.34 -10.21 -9.40
C ARG A 46 -9.69 -11.17 -10.41
N ASP A 47 -9.70 -10.81 -11.69
CA ASP A 47 -9.10 -11.64 -12.75
C ASP A 47 -7.59 -11.80 -12.56
N ILE A 48 -6.87 -10.70 -12.33
CA ILE A 48 -5.42 -10.73 -12.06
C ILE A 48 -5.12 -11.53 -10.78
N HIS A 49 -5.89 -11.32 -9.72
CA HIS A 49 -5.71 -12.03 -8.46
C HIS A 49 -5.91 -13.53 -8.62
N GLN A 50 -6.97 -13.93 -9.33
CA GLN A 50 -7.26 -15.34 -9.58
C GLN A 50 -6.16 -15.97 -10.44
N ARG A 51 -5.83 -15.37 -11.59
CA ARG A 51 -4.81 -15.92 -12.49
C ARG A 51 -3.43 -16.02 -11.82
N ALA A 52 -3.01 -15.00 -11.07
CA ALA A 52 -1.73 -15.03 -10.38
C ALA A 52 -1.67 -16.11 -9.28
N ASN A 53 -2.78 -16.37 -8.58
CA ASN A 53 -2.85 -17.44 -7.59
C ASN A 53 -2.91 -18.82 -8.25
N ASP A 54 -3.69 -18.99 -9.32
CA ASP A 54 -3.78 -20.24 -10.08
C ASP A 54 -2.38 -20.64 -10.60
N ASP A 55 -1.64 -19.69 -11.20
CA ASP A 55 -0.26 -19.91 -11.65
C ASP A 55 0.68 -20.33 -10.49
N LEU A 56 0.52 -19.75 -9.30
CA LEU A 56 1.29 -20.12 -8.11
C LEU A 56 0.92 -21.50 -7.55
N MET A 57 -0.36 -21.87 -7.61
CA MET A 57 -0.85 -23.19 -7.22
C MET A 57 -0.29 -24.27 -8.15
N ASP A 58 -0.27 -24.02 -9.46
CA ASP A 58 0.33 -24.92 -10.45
C ASP A 58 1.83 -25.16 -10.19
N ALA A 59 2.54 -24.14 -9.69
CA ALA A 59 3.94 -24.25 -9.29
C ALA A 59 4.15 -24.87 -7.88
N SER A 60 3.08 -25.32 -7.20
CA SER A 60 3.10 -25.88 -5.84
C SER A 60 3.71 -24.92 -4.78
N MET A 61 3.53 -23.61 -4.95
CA MET A 61 4.05 -22.58 -4.04
C MET A 61 2.93 -21.90 -3.24
N GLU A 62 2.10 -22.67 -2.55
CA GLU A 62 0.97 -22.18 -1.74
C GLU A 62 1.40 -21.28 -0.56
N GLN A 63 2.68 -21.31 -0.18
CA GLN A 63 3.24 -20.49 0.89
C GLN A 63 3.50 -19.03 0.49
N ILE A 64 3.44 -18.69 -0.80
CA ILE A 64 3.65 -17.33 -1.28
C ILE A 64 2.35 -16.55 -1.21
N HIS A 65 2.30 -15.56 -0.33
CA HIS A 65 1.19 -14.62 -0.28
C HIS A 65 1.47 -13.39 -1.14
N LEU A 66 0.65 -13.19 -2.19
CA LEU A 66 0.66 -11.98 -3.00
C LEU A 66 -0.37 -10.98 -2.45
N SER A 67 0.07 -9.77 -2.14
CA SER A 67 -0.83 -8.66 -1.83
C SER A 67 -1.02 -7.78 -3.07
N PHE A 68 -2.26 -7.39 -3.36
CA PHE A 68 -2.60 -6.62 -4.56
C PHE A 68 -3.12 -5.23 -4.18
N TYR A 69 -2.65 -4.21 -4.89
CA TYR A 69 -3.07 -2.82 -4.70
C TYR A 69 -3.43 -2.19 -6.02
N LEU A 70 -4.57 -1.49 -6.05
CA LEU A 70 -4.95 -0.63 -7.15
C LEU A 70 -4.28 0.72 -6.93
N THR A 71 -3.49 1.18 -7.90
CA THR A 71 -2.70 2.40 -7.75
C THR A 71 -2.84 3.31 -8.97
N SER A 72 -2.90 4.60 -8.70
CA SER A 72 -2.89 5.68 -9.68
C SER A 72 -1.93 6.76 -9.20
N ILE A 73 -1.21 7.41 -10.13
CA ILE A 73 -0.38 8.57 -9.81
C ILE A 73 -1.18 9.87 -9.65
N TYR A 74 -2.43 9.87 -10.12
CA TYR A 74 -3.32 11.03 -10.03
C TYR A 74 -4.11 11.04 -8.72
N ASP A 75 -4.21 9.90 -8.05
CA ASP A 75 -4.93 9.74 -6.79
C ASP A 75 -3.94 9.46 -5.64
N HIS A 76 -4.39 9.60 -4.41
CA HIS A 76 -3.58 9.31 -3.23
C HIS A 76 -3.37 7.80 -2.96
N SER A 77 -4.03 6.94 -3.75
CA SER A 77 -3.94 5.47 -3.66
C SER A 77 -2.52 4.92 -3.76
N ILE A 78 -1.65 5.57 -4.55
CA ILE A 78 -0.24 5.17 -4.64
C ILE A 78 0.48 5.33 -3.31
N PHE A 79 0.27 6.45 -2.62
CA PHE A 79 0.88 6.71 -1.31
C PHE A 79 0.34 5.77 -0.25
N GLU A 80 -0.96 5.46 -0.30
CA GLU A 80 -1.57 4.49 0.60
C GLU A 80 -0.99 3.07 0.41
N ALA A 81 -0.87 2.62 -0.83
CA ALA A 81 -0.28 1.32 -1.16
C ALA A 81 1.18 1.26 -0.67
N PHE A 82 1.98 2.29 -0.96
CA PHE A 82 3.35 2.38 -0.45
C PHE A 82 3.41 2.38 1.07
N SER A 83 2.50 3.07 1.76
CA SER A 83 2.43 3.08 3.22
C SER A 83 2.19 1.70 3.80
N LYS A 84 1.26 0.92 3.22
CA LYS A 84 1.02 -0.47 3.62
C LYS A 84 2.25 -1.37 3.37
N VAL A 85 2.94 -1.17 2.25
CA VAL A 85 4.16 -1.93 1.92
C VAL A 85 5.30 -1.59 2.89
N VAL A 86 5.52 -0.31 3.18
CA VAL A 86 6.56 0.15 4.12
C VAL A 86 6.28 -0.33 5.54
N GLN A 87 5.01 -0.27 5.99
CA GLN A 87 4.60 -0.78 7.29
C GLN A 87 4.94 -2.25 7.49
N LYS A 88 4.67 -3.09 6.49
CA LYS A 88 5.06 -4.50 6.52
C LYS A 88 6.56 -4.65 6.72
N LEU A 89 7.38 -3.79 6.13
CA LEU A 89 8.84 -3.86 6.20
C LEU A 89 9.40 -3.52 7.59
N ILE A 90 8.67 -2.77 8.42
CA ILE A 90 9.13 -2.30 9.73
C ILE A 90 8.78 -3.33 10.83
N PRO A 91 9.77 -4.00 11.44
CA PRO A 91 9.50 -5.02 12.47
C PRO A 91 8.96 -4.45 13.79
N GLN A 92 9.16 -3.15 14.05
CA GLN A 92 8.78 -2.47 15.28
C GLN A 92 7.42 -1.76 15.19
N LEU A 93 6.67 -1.97 14.10
CA LEU A 93 5.37 -1.33 13.88
C LEU A 93 4.38 -1.47 15.06
N PRO A 94 4.23 -2.65 15.70
CA PRO A 94 3.28 -2.79 16.83
C PRO A 94 3.62 -1.90 18.04
N THR A 95 4.89 -1.53 18.20
CA THR A 95 5.30 -0.62 19.27
C THR A 95 4.87 0.80 18.96
N LEU A 96 5.03 1.24 17.71
CA LEU A 96 4.59 2.57 17.26
C LEU A 96 3.06 2.71 17.32
N GLU A 97 2.32 1.69 16.87
CA GLU A 97 0.86 1.66 16.99
C GLU A 97 0.40 1.76 18.44
N ASN A 98 1.04 1.02 19.36
CA ASN A 98 0.72 1.10 20.78
C ASN A 98 1.02 2.49 21.37
N LEU A 99 2.11 3.13 20.98
CA LEU A 99 2.42 4.50 21.41
C LEU A 99 1.37 5.49 20.91
N LEU A 100 0.94 5.37 19.65
CA LEU A 100 -0.13 6.21 19.09
C LEU A 100 -1.46 5.96 19.81
N ASN A 101 -1.81 4.71 20.09
CA ASN A 101 -3.03 4.36 20.84
C ASN A 101 -3.02 4.97 22.25
N ILE A 102 -1.88 4.91 22.96
CA ILE A 102 -1.72 5.53 24.29
C ILE A 102 -1.87 7.05 24.20
N PHE A 103 -1.28 7.69 23.19
CA PHE A 103 -1.36 9.13 22.98
C PHE A 103 -2.81 9.57 22.73
N ILE A 104 -3.49 8.94 21.77
CA ILE A 104 -4.87 9.25 21.40
C ILE A 104 -5.82 9.07 22.58
N SER A 105 -5.72 7.94 23.29
CA SER A 105 -6.59 7.62 24.44
C SER A 105 -6.45 8.62 25.59
N ASN A 106 -5.29 9.26 25.76
CA ASN A 106 -5.06 10.23 26.83
C ASN A 106 -5.36 11.67 26.41
N SER A 107 -5.28 11.98 25.11
CA SER A 107 -5.43 13.34 24.58
C SER A 107 -6.83 13.65 24.04
N GLY A 108 -7.72 12.66 23.90
CA GLY A 108 -9.06 12.87 23.34
C GLY A 108 -9.04 13.23 21.85
N ILE A 109 -8.00 12.80 21.14
CA ILE A 109 -7.87 12.94 19.68
C ILE A 109 -8.69 11.82 19.03
N GLU A 110 -9.29 12.06 17.87
CA GLU A 110 -10.06 11.02 17.17
C GLU A 110 -9.19 10.10 16.31
N LYS A 111 -8.17 10.66 15.64
CA LYS A 111 -7.29 9.94 14.71
C LYS A 111 -5.89 10.53 14.74
N ALA A 112 -4.85 9.69 14.66
CA ALA A 112 -3.48 10.18 14.49
C ALA A 112 -2.72 9.37 13.44
N PHE A 113 -1.91 10.10 12.67
CA PHE A 113 -1.04 9.55 11.65
C PHE A 113 0.39 10.01 11.87
N LEU A 114 1.34 9.09 11.68
CA LEU A 114 2.77 9.40 11.70
C LEU A 114 3.28 9.34 10.26
N PHE A 115 3.56 10.51 9.70
CA PHE A 115 4.01 10.68 8.31
C PHE A 115 5.52 10.89 8.19
N ASP A 116 6.08 10.39 7.10
CA ASP A 116 7.33 10.91 6.56
C ASP A 116 7.03 12.09 5.61
N VAL A 117 7.56 13.26 5.93
CA VAL A 117 7.23 14.55 5.29
C VAL A 117 7.64 14.56 3.81
N LEU A 118 8.78 13.94 3.47
CA LEU A 118 9.30 13.98 2.10
C LEU A 118 8.55 13.04 1.15
N SER A 119 8.18 11.86 1.62
CA SER A 119 7.54 10.83 0.81
C SER A 119 6.01 10.85 0.90
N LYS A 120 5.44 11.57 1.88
CA LYS A 120 4.01 11.57 2.25
C LYS A 120 3.49 10.17 2.63
N ILE A 121 4.39 9.26 2.97
CA ILE A 121 4.05 7.90 3.39
C ILE A 121 3.78 7.91 4.89
N TYR A 122 2.67 7.31 5.32
CA TYR A 122 2.42 7.13 6.75
C TYR A 122 3.07 5.85 7.24
N ILE A 123 4.00 6.01 8.20
CA ILE A 123 4.78 4.94 8.80
C ILE A 123 3.94 4.15 9.80
N ALA A 124 3.08 4.83 10.55
CA ALA A 124 2.20 4.21 11.54
C ALA A 124 0.91 5.02 11.67
N THR A 125 -0.17 4.32 12.02
CA THR A 125 -1.45 4.91 12.39
C THR A 125 -1.95 4.18 13.63
N ASP A 126 -2.94 4.74 14.30
CA ASP A 126 -3.61 4.08 15.41
C ASP A 126 -4.51 2.93 14.94
N SER A 127 -5.03 2.16 15.90
CA SER A 127 -5.82 0.96 15.64
C SER A 127 -7.21 1.22 15.04
N SER A 128 -7.69 2.47 14.97
CA SER A 128 -8.96 2.77 14.30
C SER A 128 -8.84 2.61 12.77
N PRO A 129 -9.93 2.22 12.07
CA PRO A 129 -9.90 2.10 10.62
C PRO A 129 -9.48 3.43 9.98
N VAL A 130 -8.60 3.34 8.98
CA VAL A 130 -8.18 4.51 8.20
C VAL A 130 -9.28 4.85 7.21
N ASP A 131 -9.85 6.03 7.36
CA ASP A 131 -10.70 6.63 6.34
C ASP A 131 -9.81 7.33 5.29
N MET A 132 -10.10 7.04 4.01
CA MET A 132 -9.31 7.53 2.89
C MET A 132 -9.42 9.05 2.75
N GLN A 133 -10.59 9.64 3.05
CA GLN A 133 -10.77 11.10 2.96
C GLN A 133 -9.95 11.82 4.03
N SER A 134 -9.95 11.28 5.25
CA SER A 134 -9.12 11.80 6.34
C SER A 134 -7.63 11.75 6.00
N TYR A 135 -7.19 10.68 5.32
CA TYR A 135 -5.82 10.53 4.84
C TYR A 135 -5.43 11.57 3.79
N GLU A 136 -6.31 11.79 2.80
CA GLU A 136 -6.11 12.79 1.75
C GLU A 136 -5.99 14.20 2.34
N LEU A 137 -6.88 14.56 3.26
CA LEU A 137 -6.84 15.85 3.94
C LEU A 137 -5.53 16.08 4.72
N CYS A 138 -5.03 15.05 5.41
CA CYS A 138 -3.75 15.12 6.11
C CYS A 138 -2.56 15.31 5.13
N CYS A 139 -2.60 14.66 3.96
CA CYS A 139 -1.56 14.82 2.94
C CYS A 139 -1.57 16.24 2.36
N GLU A 140 -2.74 16.77 2.02
CA GLU A 140 -2.88 18.16 1.54
C GLU A 140 -2.43 19.17 2.61
N MET A 141 -2.73 18.91 3.88
CA MET A 141 -2.26 19.76 4.98
C MET A 141 -0.73 19.80 5.06
N ILE A 142 -0.04 18.66 4.88
CA ILE A 142 1.43 18.62 4.87
C ILE A 142 1.96 19.48 3.72
N ASP A 143 1.36 19.38 2.53
CA ASP A 143 1.76 20.20 1.38
C ASP A 143 1.62 21.69 1.65
N VAL A 144 0.49 22.12 2.20
CA VAL A 144 0.27 23.53 2.55
C VAL A 144 1.29 24.02 3.57
N VAL A 145 1.62 23.20 4.58
CA VAL A 145 2.61 23.58 5.60
C VAL A 145 4.00 23.70 5.00
N ILE A 146 4.41 22.76 4.14
CA ILE A 146 5.70 22.80 3.45
C ILE A 146 5.76 24.01 2.52
N ASP A 147 4.74 24.23 1.69
CA ASP A 147 4.70 25.33 0.74
C ASP A 147 4.76 26.69 1.44
N ILE A 148 4.08 26.84 2.58
CA ILE A 148 4.14 28.06 3.39
C ILE A 148 5.52 28.23 4.02
N SER A 149 6.11 27.15 4.56
CA SER A 149 7.47 27.19 5.12
C SER A 149 8.54 27.46 4.06
N ASP A 150 8.36 26.99 2.83
CA ASP A 150 9.27 27.29 1.73
C ASP A 150 9.22 28.77 1.33
N ILE A 151 8.06 29.42 1.51
CA ILE A 151 7.89 30.85 1.26
C ILE A 151 8.40 31.71 2.41
N TYR A 152 8.10 31.35 3.67
CA TYR A 152 8.30 32.21 4.84
C TYR A 152 9.36 31.75 5.85
N GLY A 153 9.81 30.49 5.79
CA GLY A 153 10.79 29.86 6.69
C GLY A 153 10.17 29.05 7.82
#